data_AF-A0A975BKM5-F1
#
_entry.id   AF-A0A975BKM5-F1
#
_cell.length_a   1.000
_cell.length_b   1.000
_cell.length_c   1.000
_cell.angle_alpha   90.00
_cell.angle_beta   90.00
_cell.angle_gamma   90.00
#
_symmetry.space_group_name_H-M   'P 1'
#
loop_
_entity.id
_entity.type
_entity.pdbx_description
1 polymer ?
#
loop_
_entity_poly.entity_id
_entity_poly.type
_entity_poly.pdbx_seq_one_letter_code
_entity_poly.pdbx_strand_id
1 'polypeptide(L)'
;MHPLHISGLTLDELRRRRLKSLIMSEKAIREYPGEYHQIKNQLNYILTHLVDVSEYFSMACSLAAVLKKMGKGTLFYEYYYENLHPNKFGRARYFRATCGDLLEQINELKKWRSSKHKLTLIK
;
A
#
# COMPACT_ATOMS: atom_id res chain seq x y z
N MET A 1 11.34 -25.07 21.34
CA MET A 1 11.17 -24.08 20.26
C MET A 1 11.27 -22.69 20.88
N HIS A 2 12.42 -22.03 20.78
CA HIS A 2 12.58 -20.66 21.27
C HIS A 2 11.94 -19.68 20.27
N PRO A 3 11.03 -18.79 20.71
CA PRO A 3 10.48 -17.77 19.84
C PRO A 3 11.58 -16.75 19.50
N LEU A 4 11.87 -16.60 18.21
CA LEU A 4 12.79 -15.58 17.71
C LEU A 4 12.22 -14.19 18.03
N HIS A 5 12.88 -13.51 18.95
CA HIS A 5 12.51 -12.20 19.47
C HIS A 5 12.97 -11.11 18.49
N ILE A 6 12.25 -10.95 17.38
CA ILE A 6 12.41 -9.79 16.48
C ILE A 6 11.65 -8.63 17.14
N SER A 7 12.36 -7.79 17.90
CA SER A 7 11.89 -6.49 18.43
C SER A 7 10.48 -6.46 19.05
N GLY A 8 10.34 -6.86 20.33
CA GLY A 8 9.30 -6.37 21.27
C GLY A 8 7.82 -6.53 20.92
N LEU A 9 7.44 -7.13 19.80
CA LEU A 9 6.05 -7.32 19.38
C LEU A 9 5.75 -8.80 19.26
N THR A 10 4.68 -9.23 19.91
CA THR A 10 4.18 -10.60 19.73
C THR A 10 3.54 -10.74 18.36
N LEU A 11 3.51 -11.97 17.83
CA LEU A 11 2.83 -12.29 16.57
C LEU A 11 1.36 -11.82 16.57
N ASP A 12 0.70 -11.91 17.73
CA ASP A 12 -0.70 -11.48 17.87
C ASP A 12 -0.85 -9.98 17.75
N GLU A 13 0.10 -9.20 18.27
CA GLU A 13 0.09 -7.75 18.12
C GLU A 13 0.31 -7.34 16.65
N LEU A 14 1.22 -8.02 15.95
CA LEU A 14 1.40 -7.81 14.52
C LEU A 14 0.12 -8.12 13.72
N ARG A 15 -0.57 -9.22 14.05
CA ARG A 15 -1.85 -9.59 13.44
C ARG A 15 -2.94 -8.55 13.70
N ARG A 16 -3.05 -8.04 14.94
CA ARG A 16 -4.01 -6.98 15.29
C ARG A 16 -3.75 -5.70 14.51
N ARG A 17 -2.49 -5.25 14.46
CA ARG A 17 -2.09 -4.06 13.70
C ARG A 17 -2.39 -4.22 12.22
N ARG A 18 -2.06 -5.38 11.65
CA ARG A 18 -2.36 -5.70 10.26
C ARG A 18 -3.86 -5.64 9.99
N LEU A 19 -4.69 -6.26 10.84
CA LEU A 19 -6.15 -6.24 10.68
C LEU A 19 -6.71 -4.81 10.76
N LYS A 20 -6.25 -4.01 11.74
CA LYS A 20 -6.64 -2.60 11.87
C LYS A 20 -6.29 -1.81 10.60
N SER A 21 -5.09 -2.04 10.07
CA SER A 21 -4.64 -1.40 8.83
C SER A 21 -5.50 -1.78 7.62
N LEU A 22 -5.90 -3.05 7.49
CA LEU A 22 -6.78 -3.50 6.40
C LEU A 22 -8.18 -2.85 6.49
N ILE A 23 -8.76 -2.80 7.70
CA ILE A 23 -10.07 -2.15 7.94
C ILE A 23 -10.02 -0.67 7.58
N MET A 24 -8.99 0.04 8.06
CA MET A 24 -8.81 1.46 7.76
C MET A 24 -8.59 1.69 6.26
N SER A 25 -7.85 0.81 5.60
CA SER A 25 -7.60 0.89 4.15
C SER A 25 -8.89 0.67 3.36
N GLU A 26 -9.74 -0.28 3.76
CA GLU A 26 -11.05 -0.47 3.13
C GLU A 26 -11.94 0.77 3.29
N LYS A 27 -11.99 1.36 4.48
CA LYS A 27 -12.72 2.61 4.72
C LYS A 27 -12.21 3.72 3.79
N ALA A 28 -10.89 3.92 3.74
CA ALA A 28 -10.27 4.94 2.89
C ALA A 28 -10.56 4.71 1.39
N ILE A 29 -10.58 3.45 0.92
CA ILE A 29 -10.95 3.15 -0.47
C ILE A 29 -12.41 3.52 -0.78
N ARG A 30 -13.32 3.32 0.18
CA ARG A 30 -14.73 3.71 0.00
C ARG A 30 -14.92 5.23 -0.01
N GLU A 31 -14.14 5.94 0.80
CA GLU A 31 -14.19 7.40 0.93
C GLU A 31 -13.48 8.11 -0.25
N TYR A 32 -12.38 7.55 -0.73
CA TYR A 32 -11.51 8.11 -1.77
C TYR A 32 -11.31 7.11 -2.94
N PRO A 33 -12.37 6.72 -3.67
CA PRO A 33 -12.26 5.75 -4.76
C PRO A 33 -11.39 6.27 -5.91
N GLY A 34 -11.45 7.57 -6.21
CA GLY A 34 -10.65 8.21 -7.27
C GLY A 34 -9.15 8.09 -7.01
N GLU A 35 -8.71 8.44 -5.81
CA GLU A 35 -7.34 8.27 -5.34
C GLU A 35 -6.88 6.81 -5.41
N TYR A 36 -7.73 5.87 -4.98
CA TYR A 36 -7.42 4.45 -5.08
C TYR A 36 -7.23 3.98 -6.52
N HIS A 37 -8.07 4.45 -7.45
CA HIS A 37 -7.90 4.17 -8.87
C HIS A 37 -6.62 4.78 -9.44
N GLN A 38 -6.31 6.03 -9.07
CA GLN A 38 -5.09 6.71 -9.47
C GLN A 38 -3.83 5.97 -8.99
N ILE A 39 -3.80 5.52 -7.73
CA ILE A 39 -2.70 4.71 -7.19
C ILE A 39 -2.46 3.48 -8.06
N LYS A 40 -3.50 2.68 -8.34
CA LYS A 40 -3.35 1.47 -9.17
C LYS A 40 -2.84 1.79 -10.57
N ASN A 41 -3.35 2.86 -11.19
CA ASN A 41 -2.95 3.24 -12.54
C ASN A 41 -1.48 3.66 -12.58
N GLN A 42 -1.04 4.46 -11.61
CA GLN A 42 0.36 4.86 -11.47
C GLN A 42 1.27 3.66 -11.22
N LEU A 43 0.90 2.75 -10.32
CA LEU A 43 1.65 1.52 -10.06
C LEU A 43 1.77 0.65 -11.31
N ASN A 44 0.68 0.43 -12.02
CA ASN A 44 0.69 -0.34 -13.26
C ASN A 44 1.61 0.31 -14.30
N TYR A 45 1.52 1.63 -14.49
CA TYR A 45 2.39 2.35 -15.41
C TYR A 45 3.87 2.18 -15.03
N ILE A 46 4.22 2.47 -13.78
CA ILE A 46 5.58 2.33 -13.23
C ILE A 46 6.11 0.92 -13.45
N LEU A 47 5.29 -0.11 -13.24
CA LEU A 47 5.74 -1.51 -13.28
C LEU A 47 5.78 -2.12 -14.69
N THR A 48 5.12 -1.50 -15.68
CA THR A 48 5.07 -2.01 -17.06
C THR A 48 5.93 -1.22 -18.03
N HIS A 49 6.24 0.04 -17.73
CA HIS A 49 7.02 0.91 -18.61
C HIS A 49 8.45 1.09 -18.10
N LEU A 50 9.35 1.42 -19.02
CA LEU A 50 10.66 1.97 -18.66
C LEU A 50 10.43 3.39 -18.14
N VAL A 51 10.97 3.68 -16.96
CA VAL A 51 10.87 4.98 -16.32
C VAL A 51 12.25 5.61 -16.37
N ASP A 52 12.36 6.77 -17.01
CA ASP A 52 13.60 7.52 -17.01
C ASP A 52 13.93 8.00 -15.59
N VAL A 53 15.22 8.04 -15.25
CA VAL A 53 15.68 8.54 -13.94
C VAL A 53 15.29 10.01 -13.74
N SER A 54 15.20 10.79 -14.81
CA SER A 54 14.72 12.18 -14.78
C SER A 54 13.24 12.29 -14.41
N GLU A 55 12.41 11.30 -14.77
CA GLU A 55 10.98 11.27 -14.48
C GLU A 55 10.65 10.70 -13.09
N TYR A 56 11.59 9.93 -12.51
CA TYR A 56 11.42 9.29 -11.19
C TYR A 56 10.92 10.28 -10.14
N PHE A 57 11.55 11.45 -10.02
CA PHE A 57 11.24 12.38 -8.93
C PHE A 57 9.79 12.87 -9.00
N SER A 58 9.34 13.27 -10.19
CA SER A 58 7.97 13.71 -10.42
C SER A 58 6.96 12.60 -10.16
N MET A 59 7.25 11.39 -10.65
CA MET A 59 6.35 10.24 -10.49
C MET A 59 6.24 9.80 -9.03
N ALA A 60 7.36 9.75 -8.32
CA ALA A 60 7.43 9.39 -6.91
C ALA A 60 6.69 10.42 -6.04
N CYS A 61 6.88 11.72 -6.29
CA CYS A 61 6.13 12.79 -5.62
C CYS A 61 4.63 12.69 -5.89
N SER A 62 4.22 12.46 -7.14
CA SER A 62 2.82 12.33 -7.51
C SER A 62 2.16 11.14 -6.81
N LEU A 63 2.78 9.97 -6.86
CA LEU A 63 2.28 8.77 -6.18
C LEU A 63 2.23 8.97 -4.66
N ALA A 64 3.28 9.51 -4.05
CA ALA A 64 3.31 9.78 -2.62
C ALA A 64 2.21 10.76 -2.17
N ALA A 65 1.89 11.76 -2.98
CA ALA A 65 0.81 12.69 -2.68
C ALA A 65 -0.56 12.00 -2.62
N VAL A 66 -0.83 11.06 -3.54
CA VAL A 66 -2.08 10.29 -3.54
C VAL A 66 -2.11 9.30 -2.38
N LEU A 67 -1.00 8.62 -2.07
CA LEU A 67 -0.90 7.74 -0.91
C LEU A 67 -1.12 8.48 0.41
N LYS A 68 -0.64 9.72 0.53
CA LYS A 68 -0.86 10.57 1.70
C LYS A 68 -2.34 10.82 1.94
N LYS A 69 -3.12 11.06 0.87
CA LYS A 69 -4.57 11.30 0.95
C LYS A 69 -5.35 10.10 1.50
N MET A 70 -4.86 8.88 1.29
CA MET A 70 -5.48 7.67 1.85
C MET A 70 -5.45 7.65 3.39
N GLY A 71 -4.62 8.49 4.02
CA GLY A 71 -4.67 8.77 5.45
C GLY A 71 -3.87 7.81 6.33
N LYS A 72 -3.49 8.29 7.52
CA LYS A 72 -2.75 7.54 8.53
C LYS A 72 -3.49 6.29 8.99
N GLY A 73 -2.77 5.26 9.41
CA GLY A 73 -3.31 3.97 9.81
C GLY A 73 -3.70 3.06 8.63
N THR A 74 -3.71 3.55 7.39
CA THR A 74 -3.90 2.71 6.20
C THR A 74 -2.60 2.06 5.76
N LEU A 75 -2.71 0.96 5.01
CA LEU A 75 -1.55 0.31 4.41
C LEU A 75 -0.80 1.28 3.48
N PHE A 76 -1.52 2.18 2.81
CA PHE A 76 -0.96 3.16 1.87
C PHE A 76 -0.04 4.18 2.54
N TYR A 77 -0.37 4.57 3.77
CA TYR A 77 0.38 5.60 4.48
C TYR A 77 1.52 5.04 5.34
N GLU A 78 1.24 4.04 6.18
CA GLU A 78 2.14 3.63 7.28
C GLU A 78 3.55 3.24 6.81
N TYR A 79 3.64 2.59 5.65
CA TYR A 79 4.94 2.23 5.08
C TYR A 79 5.20 2.96 3.77
N TYR A 80 4.26 2.95 2.82
CA TYR A 80 4.56 3.34 1.45
C TYR A 80 4.69 4.84 1.22
N TYR A 81 3.92 5.68 1.91
CA TYR A 81 4.02 7.13 1.72
C TYR A 81 5.45 7.63 1.95
N GLU A 82 6.08 7.24 3.06
CA GLU A 82 7.41 7.76 3.40
C GLU A 82 8.53 7.08 2.60
N ASN A 83 8.37 5.79 2.30
CA ASN A 83 9.36 5.00 1.55
C ASN A 83 9.28 5.21 0.03
N LEU A 84 8.21 5.81 -0.50
CA LEU A 84 8.13 6.21 -1.91
C LEU A 84 8.39 7.70 -2.11
N HIS A 85 8.24 8.55 -1.08
CA HIS A 85 8.48 9.97 -1.22
C HIS A 85 9.98 10.29 -1.31
N PRO A 86 10.48 10.93 -2.39
CA PRO A 86 11.91 11.13 -2.62
C PRO A 86 12.56 12.07 -1.59
N ASN A 87 11.83 13.08 -1.11
CA ASN A 87 12.30 13.97 -0.03
C ASN A 87 12.18 13.36 1.38
N LYS A 88 11.89 12.06 1.51
CA LYS A 88 11.82 11.34 2.79
C LYS A 88 12.81 10.17 2.77
N PHE A 89 12.31 8.93 2.74
CA PHE A 89 13.13 7.72 2.70
C PHE A 89 13.19 7.11 1.29
N GLY A 90 12.41 7.63 0.33
CA GLY A 90 12.35 7.13 -1.02
C GLY A 90 13.66 7.32 -1.79
N ARG A 91 14.16 6.23 -2.37
CA ARG A 91 15.37 6.23 -3.22
C ARG A 91 15.03 5.65 -4.58
N ALA A 92 15.54 6.28 -5.65
CA ALA A 92 15.29 5.86 -7.03
C ALA A 92 15.56 4.37 -7.26
N ARG A 93 16.68 3.86 -6.73
CA ARG A 93 17.08 2.45 -6.85
C ARG A 93 16.09 1.43 -6.28
N TYR A 94 15.24 1.83 -5.32
CA TYR A 94 14.25 0.96 -4.69
C TYR A 94 12.83 1.24 -5.16
N PHE A 95 12.60 2.35 -5.85
CA PHE A 95 11.27 2.83 -6.19
C PHE A 95 10.39 1.79 -6.86
N ARG A 96 10.90 1.13 -7.92
CA ARG A 96 10.14 0.11 -8.65
C ARG A 96 9.83 -1.11 -7.80
N ALA A 97 10.79 -1.57 -6.99
CA ALA A 97 10.58 -2.70 -6.08
C ALA A 97 9.53 -2.38 -5.02
N THR A 98 9.60 -1.18 -4.41
CA THR A 98 8.60 -0.71 -3.44
C THR A 98 7.22 -0.53 -4.06
N CYS A 99 7.12 -0.10 -5.33
CA CYS A 99 5.85 -0.07 -6.06
C CYS A 99 5.29 -1.49 -6.30
N GLY A 100 6.15 -2.47 -6.60
CA GLY A 100 5.77 -3.87 -6.75
C GLY A 100 5.18 -4.45 -5.46
N ASP A 101 5.87 -4.23 -4.33
CA ASP A 101 5.39 -4.64 -3.01
C ASP A 101 4.06 -3.97 -2.65
N LEU A 102 3.90 -2.66 -2.91
CA LEU A 102 2.61 -1.99 -2.69
C LEU A 102 1.49 -2.61 -3.54
N LEU A 103 1.75 -2.94 -4.80
CA LEU A 103 0.74 -3.60 -5.65
C LEU A 103 0.35 -4.97 -5.09
N GLU A 104 1.30 -5.74 -4.58
CA GLU A 104 1.05 -7.01 -3.90
C GLU A 104 0.17 -6.80 -2.65
N GLN A 105 0.48 -5.83 -1.80
CA GLN A 105 -0.36 -5.50 -0.63
C GLN A 105 -1.78 -5.09 -1.03
N ILE A 106 -1.94 -4.35 -2.12
CA ILE A 106 -3.26 -3.99 -2.66
C ILE A 106 -4.02 -5.25 -3.09
N ASN A 107 -3.34 -6.23 -3.70
CA ASN A 107 -3.97 -7.48 -4.10
C ASN A 107 -4.36 -8.34 -2.88
N GLU A 108 -3.53 -8.38 -1.84
CA GLU A 108 -3.89 -9.02 -0.57
C GLU A 108 -5.08 -8.35 0.11
N LEU A 109 -5.16 -7.01 0.08
CA LEU A 109 -6.35 -6.30 0.56
C LEU A 109 -7.60 -6.69 -0.23
N LYS A 110 -7.52 -6.84 -1.56
CA LYS A 110 -8.66 -7.29 -2.38
C LYS A 110 -9.10 -8.71 -2.01
N LYS A 111 -8.15 -9.64 -1.79
CA LYS A 111 -8.46 -11.00 -1.34
C LYS A 111 -9.15 -10.99 0.02
N TRP A 112 -8.62 -10.22 0.98
CA TRP A 112 -9.23 -10.04 2.29
C TRP A 112 -10.64 -9.45 2.19
N ARG A 113 -10.85 -8.41 1.38
CA ARG A 113 -12.19 -7.83 1.13
C ARG A 113 -13.16 -8.89 0.57
N SER A 114 -12.71 -9.68 -0.40
CA SER A 114 -13.55 -10.72 -1.02
C SER A 114 -13.90 -11.83 -0.02
N SER A 115 -12.99 -12.19 0.89
CA SER A 115 -13.27 -13.16 1.95
C SER A 115 -14.27 -12.67 3.00
N LYS A 116 -14.36 -11.35 3.20
CA LYS A 116 -15.31 -10.70 4.12
C LYS A 116 -16.69 -10.57 3.50
N HIS A 117 -16.75 -10.20 2.22
CA HIS A 117 -17.97 -10.01 1.45
C HIS A 117 -18.26 -11.24 0.60
N LYS A 118 -18.43 -12.42 1.22
CA LYS A 118 -19.01 -13.56 0.50
C LYS A 118 -20.39 -13.13 0.01
N LEU A 119 -20.48 -12.79 -1.28
CA LEU A 119 -21.75 -12.53 -1.94
C LEU A 119 -22.57 -13.81 -1.86
N THR A 120 -23.53 -13.85 -0.94
CA THR A 120 -24.54 -14.90 -0.94
C THR A 120 -25.44 -14.60 -2.14
N LEU A 121 -25.29 -15.37 -3.20
CA LEU A 121 -26.23 -15.38 -4.31
C LEU A 121 -27.56 -15.90 -3.75
N ILE A 122 -28.48 -15.00 -3.44
CA ILE A 122 -29.86 -15.35 -3.09
C ILE A 122 -30.52 -15.77 -4.41
N LYS A 123 -30.87 -17.05 -4.52
CA LYS A 123 -31.69 -17.58 -5.63
C LYS A 123 -33.14 -17.17 -5.47
#